data_AF-A0A7V9WNA6-F1
#
_entry.id   AF-A0A7V9WNA6-F1
#
_cell.length_a   1.000
_cell.length_b   1.000
_cell.length_c   1.000
_cell.angle_alpha   90.00
_cell.angle_beta   90.00
_cell.angle_gamma   90.00
#
_symmetry.space_group_name_H-M   'P 1'
#
loop_
_entity.id
_entity.type
_entity.pdbx_description
1 polymer ?
#
loop_
_entity_poly.entity_id
_entity_poly.type
_entity_poly.pdbx_seq_one_letter_code
_entity_poly.pdbx_strand_id
1 'polypeptide(L)'
;MYRYEPHALRATALAASAVAGCLFLPGAAWAGAARVVTSDESVRGEPQEVVSRLVFKARPGESNRVRVSVGASAFTVTDRLPIAAGPGCRRRSRNVVSCQIVEEASTLSVGLGNRSDSLLVSGPLRQSQDGGNTTLRISGGAGDDRILLGRRTGGSPFTASLKGGSGNDLL
;
A
#
# COMPACT_ATOMS: atom_id res chain seq x y z
N MET A 1 82.16 -0.31 -20.12
CA MET A 1 82.14 -0.45 -18.64
C MET A 1 80.68 -0.52 -18.23
N TYR A 2 80.11 -1.72 -18.11
CA TYR A 2 78.68 -1.94 -17.84
C TYR A 2 78.43 -1.86 -16.32
N ARG A 3 77.51 -1.00 -15.88
CA ARG A 3 77.03 -0.97 -14.50
C ARG A 3 75.72 -1.76 -14.42
N TYR A 4 75.72 -2.76 -13.55
CA TYR A 4 74.57 -3.52 -13.09
C TYR A 4 73.81 -2.67 -12.06
N GLU A 5 72.50 -2.47 -12.24
CA GLU A 5 71.61 -1.97 -11.18
C GLU A 5 70.68 -3.10 -10.71
N PRO A 6 70.57 -3.35 -9.40
CA PRO A 6 69.84 -4.48 -8.85
C PRO A 6 68.32 -4.28 -8.82
N HIS A 7 67.60 -5.38 -9.08
CA HIS A 7 66.15 -5.51 -9.01
C HIS A 7 65.65 -5.34 -7.57
N ALA A 8 64.82 -4.33 -7.33
CA ALA A 8 64.10 -4.16 -6.07
C ALA A 8 62.87 -5.09 -6.00
N LEU A 9 62.96 -6.10 -5.15
CA LEU A 9 61.85 -6.95 -4.69
C LEU A 9 60.79 -6.09 -3.98
N ARG A 10 59.60 -5.97 -4.57
CA ARG A 10 58.44 -5.34 -3.92
C ARG A 10 57.64 -6.38 -3.16
N ALA A 11 57.51 -6.13 -1.86
CA ALA A 11 56.82 -6.94 -0.87
C ALA A 11 55.34 -7.16 -1.21
N THR A 12 54.91 -8.41 -1.05
CA THR A 12 53.53 -8.89 -1.08
C THR A 12 52.76 -8.35 0.12
N ALA A 13 51.81 -7.44 -0.12
CA ALA A 13 50.86 -7.00 0.88
C ALA A 13 49.71 -8.02 0.99
N LEU A 14 49.62 -8.69 2.14
CA LEU A 14 48.49 -9.53 2.52
C LEU A 14 47.28 -8.63 2.81
N ALA A 15 46.31 -8.61 1.89
CA ALA A 15 45.03 -7.96 2.11
C ALA A 15 44.18 -8.78 3.09
N ALA A 16 44.02 -8.28 4.32
CA ALA A 16 43.11 -8.85 5.30
C ALA A 16 41.66 -8.51 4.91
N SER A 17 40.95 -9.48 4.33
CA SER A 17 39.51 -9.38 4.09
C SER A 17 38.74 -9.40 5.40
N ALA A 18 38.35 -8.22 5.89
CA ALA A 18 37.35 -8.09 6.94
C ALA A 18 35.97 -8.48 6.38
N VAL A 19 35.54 -9.71 6.66
CA VAL A 19 34.18 -10.17 6.36
C VAL A 19 33.24 -9.40 7.29
N ALA A 20 32.68 -8.30 6.77
CA ALA A 20 31.56 -7.60 7.40
C ALA A 20 30.35 -8.54 7.38
N GLY A 21 30.16 -9.27 8.48
CA GLY A 21 28.97 -10.07 8.73
C GLY A 21 27.76 -9.16 8.83
N CYS A 22 27.05 -8.98 7.71
CA CYS A 22 25.69 -8.44 7.72
C CYS A 22 24.81 -9.40 8.52
N LEU A 23 24.66 -9.12 9.81
CA LEU A 23 23.64 -9.71 10.67
C LEU A 23 22.28 -9.33 10.08
N PHE A 24 21.71 -10.23 9.27
CA PHE A 24 20.31 -10.19 8.88
C PHE A 24 19.48 -10.41 10.15
N LEU A 25 19.19 -9.33 10.88
CA LEU A 25 18.14 -9.36 11.88
C LEU A 25 16.84 -9.68 11.13
N PRO A 26 16.12 -10.77 11.48
CA PRO A 26 14.82 -11.06 10.90
C PRO A 26 13.85 -9.97 11.37
N GLY A 27 13.81 -8.86 10.64
CA GLY A 27 12.82 -7.82 10.83
C GLY A 27 11.45 -8.44 10.61
N ALA A 28 10.52 -8.19 11.54
CA ALA A 28 9.14 -8.65 11.41
C ALA A 28 8.62 -8.28 10.02
N ALA A 29 8.46 -9.27 9.15
CA ALA A 29 8.02 -9.06 7.79
C ALA A 29 6.53 -8.74 7.83
N TRP A 30 6.20 -7.47 7.64
CA TRP A 30 4.82 -7.03 7.37
C TRP A 30 4.38 -7.54 6.02
N ALA A 31 3.09 -7.73 5.81
CA ALA A 31 2.56 -8.17 4.53
C ALA A 31 1.92 -7.04 3.74
N GLY A 32 1.19 -6.18 4.43
CA GLY A 32 0.65 -4.96 3.86
C GLY A 32 1.22 -3.72 4.55
N ALA A 33 1.05 -2.57 3.89
CA ALA A 33 1.11 -1.27 4.53
C ALA A 33 -0.16 -0.48 4.20
N ALA A 34 -0.76 0.15 5.21
CA ALA A 34 -1.87 1.08 5.02
C ALA A 34 -1.47 2.47 5.52
N ARG A 35 -1.85 3.51 4.77
CA ARG A 35 -1.66 4.91 5.16
C ARG A 35 -2.81 5.76 4.65
N VAL A 36 -2.98 6.94 5.24
CA VAL A 36 -3.84 7.99 4.69
C VAL A 36 -2.97 9.04 4.02
N VAL A 37 -3.40 9.50 2.87
CA VAL A 37 -2.87 10.68 2.18
C VAL A 37 -3.99 11.69 2.10
N THR A 38 -3.78 12.89 2.61
CA THR A 38 -4.66 14.02 2.34
C THR A 38 -4.18 14.72 1.09
N SER A 39 -5.10 15.11 0.21
CA SER A 39 -4.79 15.89 -0.98
C SER A 39 -5.80 17.02 -1.13
N ASP A 40 -5.30 18.20 -1.45
CA ASP A 40 -6.11 19.35 -1.82
C ASP A 40 -6.47 19.17 -3.30
N GLU A 41 -7.70 18.76 -3.58
CA GLU A 41 -8.20 18.67 -4.95
C GLU A 41 -8.95 19.96 -5.26
N SER A 42 -8.34 20.84 -6.07
CA SER A 42 -8.99 22.07 -6.55
C SER A 42 -9.67 21.77 -7.89
N VAL A 43 -11.00 21.80 -7.89
CA VAL A 43 -11.79 21.86 -9.13
C VAL A 43 -11.87 23.32 -9.56
N ARG A 44 -11.66 23.59 -10.85
CA ARG A 44 -11.58 24.96 -11.37
C ARG A 44 -12.88 25.72 -11.10
N GLY A 45 -12.82 26.71 -10.20
CA GLY A 45 -13.96 27.55 -9.85
C GLY A 45 -14.69 27.15 -8.56
N GLU A 46 -14.27 26.07 -7.89
CA GLU A 46 -14.82 25.61 -6.62
C GLU A 46 -13.84 25.87 -5.46
N PRO A 47 -14.34 25.99 -4.21
CA PRO A 47 -13.50 25.96 -3.02
C PRO A 47 -12.60 24.72 -2.99
N GLN A 48 -11.41 24.84 -2.39
CA GLN A 48 -10.53 23.68 -2.21
C GLN A 48 -11.20 22.66 -1.27
N GLU A 49 -11.48 21.47 -1.80
CA GLU A 49 -11.94 20.34 -0.99
C GLU A 49 -10.73 19.51 -0.57
N VAL A 50 -10.56 19.33 0.74
CA VAL A 50 -9.54 18.45 1.30
C VAL A 50 -10.09 17.04 1.30
N VAL A 51 -9.45 16.13 0.56
CA VAL A 51 -9.91 14.75 0.41
C VAL A 51 -8.99 13.79 1.17
N SER A 52 -9.58 12.87 1.93
CA SER A 52 -8.84 11.79 2.61
C SER A 52 -8.75 10.54 1.72
N ARG A 53 -7.53 10.17 1.31
CA ARG A 53 -7.28 8.97 0.50
C ARG A 53 -6.67 7.86 1.33
N LEU A 54 -7.37 6.74 1.50
CA LEU A 54 -6.78 5.52 2.01
C LEU A 54 -5.90 4.88 0.92
N VAL A 55 -4.65 4.59 1.26
CA VAL A 55 -3.73 3.84 0.40
C VAL A 55 -3.33 2.55 1.13
N PHE A 56 -3.73 1.41 0.58
CA PHE A 56 -3.26 0.09 1.00
C PHE A 56 -2.38 -0.53 -0.09
N LYS A 57 -1.25 -1.09 0.29
CA LYS A 57 -0.34 -1.80 -0.62
C LYS A 57 0.14 -3.09 0.03
N ALA A 58 -0.24 -4.23 -0.55
CA ALA A 58 0.33 -5.53 -0.23
C ALA A 58 1.77 -5.67 -0.76
N ARG A 59 2.56 -6.55 -0.15
CA ARG A 59 3.88 -6.92 -0.63
C ARG A 59 3.78 -7.99 -1.74
N PRO A 60 4.80 -8.05 -2.62
CA PRO A 60 4.87 -9.12 -3.60
C PRO A 60 4.97 -10.50 -2.95
N GLY A 61 4.34 -11.48 -3.57
CA GLY A 61 4.42 -12.90 -3.22
C GLY A 61 3.40 -13.36 -2.18
N GLU A 62 2.64 -12.43 -1.61
CA GLU A 62 1.66 -12.71 -0.57
C GLU A 62 0.25 -12.79 -1.12
N SER A 63 -0.57 -13.63 -0.50
CA SER A 63 -2.01 -13.67 -0.76
C SER A 63 -2.73 -13.03 0.42
N ASN A 64 -3.62 -12.09 0.16
CA ASN A 64 -4.23 -11.19 1.11
C ASN A 64 -5.75 -11.38 1.09
N ARG A 65 -6.38 -11.09 2.23
CA ARG A 65 -7.85 -11.06 2.36
C ARG A 65 -8.23 -9.74 3.02
N VAL A 66 -8.12 -8.69 2.22
CA VAL A 66 -8.29 -7.31 2.66
C VAL A 66 -9.77 -7.01 2.84
N ARG A 67 -10.13 -6.51 4.02
CA ARG A 67 -11.44 -5.92 4.29
C ARG A 67 -11.24 -4.46 4.66
N VAL A 68 -11.91 -3.57 3.94
CA VAL A 68 -11.96 -2.14 4.27
C VAL A 68 -13.37 -1.81 4.74
N SER A 69 -13.47 -1.33 5.98
CA SER A 69 -14.69 -0.76 6.53
C SER A 69 -14.52 0.75 6.59
N VAL A 70 -15.44 1.47 5.97
CA VAL A 70 -15.49 2.93 5.97
C VAL A 70 -16.45 3.36 7.07
N GLY A 71 -15.94 4.05 8.09
CA GLY A 71 -16.75 4.71 9.11
C GLY A 71 -16.85 6.21 8.85
N ALA A 72 -17.56 6.92 9.73
CA ALA A 72 -17.72 8.38 9.62
C ALA A 72 -16.40 9.15 9.78
N SER A 73 -15.49 8.67 10.64
CA SER A 73 -14.24 9.37 11.00
C SER A 73 -12.97 8.54 10.79
N ALA A 74 -13.10 7.31 10.30
CA ALA A 74 -11.96 6.45 10.05
C ALA A 74 -12.23 5.36 9.02
N PHE A 75 -11.19 4.99 8.27
CA PHE A 75 -11.11 3.69 7.63
C PHE A 75 -10.60 2.65 8.62
N THR A 76 -11.15 1.44 8.57
CA THR A 76 -10.59 0.27 9.24
C THR A 76 -10.17 -0.75 8.20
N VAL A 77 -8.89 -1.09 8.16
CA VAL A 77 -8.34 -2.10 7.25
C VAL A 77 -7.98 -3.33 8.05
N THR A 78 -8.51 -4.47 7.63
CA THR A 78 -8.22 -5.79 8.20
C THR A 78 -7.67 -6.71 7.12
N ASP A 79 -6.75 -7.57 7.48
CA ASP A 79 -6.19 -8.60 6.60
C ASP A 79 -5.97 -9.92 7.38
N ARG A 80 -5.65 -11.01 6.69
CA ARG A 80 -5.17 -12.25 7.30
C ARG A 80 -3.69 -12.17 7.67
N LEU A 81 -2.93 -11.30 6.99
CA LEU A 81 -1.51 -11.08 7.23
C LEU A 81 -1.26 -9.77 8.01
N PRO A 82 -0.04 -9.55 8.55
CA PRO A 82 0.28 -8.34 9.29
C PRO A 82 0.21 -7.08 8.45
N ILE A 83 -0.35 -6.01 9.02
CA ILE A 83 -0.41 -4.71 8.36
C ILE A 83 0.45 -3.70 9.10
N ALA A 84 1.40 -3.09 8.38
CA ALA A 84 2.12 -1.93 8.87
C ALA A 84 1.21 -0.69 8.84
N ALA A 85 1.11 0.02 9.97
CA ALA A 85 0.44 1.30 10.02
C ALA A 85 1.41 2.40 9.56
N GLY A 86 1.07 3.10 8.49
CA GLY A 86 1.75 4.28 8.00
C GLY A 86 1.13 5.59 8.52
N PRO A 87 1.53 6.75 7.94
CA PRO A 87 0.99 8.06 8.33
C PRO A 87 -0.54 8.11 8.29
N GLY A 88 -1.14 8.79 9.27
CA GLY A 88 -2.60 8.89 9.44
C GLY A 88 -3.27 7.60 9.95
N CYS A 89 -2.52 6.53 10.19
CA CYS A 89 -3.04 5.26 10.67
C CYS A 89 -2.45 4.86 12.03
N ARG A 90 -3.29 4.25 12.86
CA ARG A 90 -2.94 3.63 14.12
C ARG A 90 -3.20 2.13 14.04
N ARG A 91 -2.19 1.34 14.37
CA ARG A 91 -2.33 -0.12 14.50
C ARG A 91 -3.21 -0.44 15.70
N ARG A 92 -4.25 -1.26 15.50
CA ARG A 92 -5.15 -1.76 16.55
C ARG A 92 -4.79 -3.18 16.97
N SER A 93 -4.38 -4.02 16.02
CA SER A 93 -3.79 -5.34 16.25
C SER A 93 -2.78 -5.65 15.15
N ARG A 94 -2.15 -6.84 15.18
CA ARG A 94 -1.19 -7.26 14.14
C ARG A 94 -1.75 -7.13 12.72
N ASN A 95 -3.05 -7.39 12.56
CA ASN A 95 -3.71 -7.49 11.26
C ASN A 95 -4.82 -6.44 11.08
N VAL A 96 -4.91 -5.44 11.97
CA VAL A 96 -5.94 -4.41 11.93
C VAL A 96 -5.32 -3.04 12.13
N VAL A 97 -5.60 -2.13 11.20
CA VAL A 97 -5.19 -0.72 11.26
C VAL A 97 -6.40 0.18 11.10
N SER A 98 -6.42 1.27 11.85
CA SER A 98 -7.47 2.28 11.84
C SER A 98 -6.85 3.60 11.40
N CYS A 99 -7.40 4.18 10.35
CA CYS A 99 -6.83 5.29 9.61
C CYS A 99 -7.79 6.47 9.67
N GLN A 100 -7.37 7.57 10.28
CA GLN A 100 -8.24 8.72 10.54
C GLN A 100 -8.62 9.40 9.22
N ILE A 101 -9.91 9.69 9.07
CA ILE A 101 -10.46 10.52 8.00
C ILE A 101 -10.48 11.94 8.54
N VAL A 102 -9.81 12.86 7.84
CA VAL A 102 -9.73 14.26 8.26
C VAL A 102 -10.97 15.02 7.77
N GLU A 103 -11.50 14.66 6.60
CA GLU A 103 -12.59 15.36 5.91
C GLU A 103 -13.52 14.39 5.16
N GLU A 104 -14.73 14.84 4.83
CA GLU A 104 -15.85 13.96 4.44
C GLU A 104 -15.63 13.20 3.11
N ALA A 105 -14.87 13.78 2.17
CA ALA A 105 -14.55 13.11 0.91
C ALA A 105 -13.47 12.04 1.10
N SER A 106 -13.81 10.82 0.69
CA SER A 106 -12.94 9.65 0.85
C SER A 106 -12.65 8.97 -0.48
N THR A 107 -11.38 8.73 -0.80
CA THR A 107 -10.98 7.89 -1.94
C THR A 107 -10.20 6.66 -1.46
N LEU A 108 -10.33 5.54 -2.18
CA LEU A 108 -9.62 4.31 -1.85
C LEU A 108 -8.68 3.94 -2.97
N SER A 109 -7.41 3.68 -2.62
CA SER A 109 -6.42 3.09 -3.50
C SER A 109 -5.89 1.81 -2.87
N VAL A 110 -6.18 0.67 -3.49
CA VAL A 110 -5.82 -0.65 -2.97
C VAL A 110 -4.98 -1.40 -4.00
N GLY A 111 -3.75 -1.71 -3.64
CA GLY A 111 -2.88 -2.62 -4.39
C GLY A 111 -2.81 -3.98 -3.71
N LEU A 112 -3.30 -5.02 -4.38
CA LEU A 112 -3.50 -6.34 -3.78
C LEU A 112 -2.27 -7.25 -3.83
N GLY A 113 -1.33 -7.01 -4.75
CA GLY A 113 -0.12 -7.83 -4.87
C GLY A 113 -0.12 -8.58 -6.18
N ASN A 114 0.58 -9.71 -6.26
CA ASN A 114 0.69 -10.53 -7.48
C ASN A 114 0.29 -11.99 -7.26
N ARG A 115 -0.41 -12.30 -6.17
CA ARG A 115 -1.02 -13.62 -5.95
C ARG A 115 -2.52 -13.49 -6.11
N SER A 116 -3.24 -14.55 -5.77
CA SER A 116 -4.69 -14.51 -5.69
C SER A 116 -5.10 -13.83 -4.38
N ASP A 117 -5.65 -12.64 -4.49
CA ASP A 117 -6.04 -11.81 -3.38
C ASP A 117 -7.57 -11.60 -3.35
N SER A 118 -8.06 -11.03 -2.25
CA SER A 118 -9.46 -10.63 -2.16
C SER A 118 -9.63 -9.31 -1.44
N LEU A 119 -10.56 -8.50 -1.93
CA LEU A 119 -10.94 -7.22 -1.37
C LEU A 119 -12.44 -7.17 -1.10
N LEU A 120 -12.81 -6.85 0.14
CA LEU A 120 -14.17 -6.47 0.50
C LEU A 120 -14.17 -5.02 0.97
N VAL A 121 -14.99 -4.17 0.35
CA VAL A 121 -15.22 -2.79 0.83
C VAL A 121 -16.64 -2.67 1.37
N SER A 122 -16.79 -2.08 2.55
CA SER A 122 -18.08 -1.90 3.23
C SER A 122 -18.16 -0.54 3.92
N GLY A 123 -19.39 -0.07 4.16
CA GLY A 123 -19.67 1.20 4.83
C GLY A 123 -20.07 2.33 3.88
N PRO A 124 -20.56 3.46 4.42
CA PRO A 124 -20.94 4.61 3.62
C PRO A 124 -19.69 5.36 3.16
N LEU A 125 -19.36 5.30 1.86
CA LEU A 125 -18.54 6.36 1.28
C LEU A 125 -19.46 7.56 1.05
N ARG A 126 -19.17 8.69 1.69
CA ARG A 126 -19.92 9.91 1.41
C ARG A 126 -19.58 10.38 -0.01
N GLN A 127 -20.62 10.78 -0.76
CA GLN A 127 -20.39 11.51 -2.00
C GLN A 127 -19.83 12.87 -1.62
N SER A 128 -18.92 13.41 -2.45
CA SER A 128 -18.59 14.83 -2.37
C SER A 128 -19.90 15.63 -2.52
N GLN A 129 -20.01 16.77 -1.82
CA GLN A 129 -21.22 17.61 -1.84
C GLN A 129 -21.58 18.04 -3.27
N ASP A 130 -20.60 18.06 -4.18
CA ASP A 130 -20.76 18.40 -5.59
C ASP A 130 -21.32 17.25 -6.45
N GLY A 131 -21.80 16.18 -5.82
CA GLY A 131 -22.29 14.98 -6.52
C GLY A 131 -21.17 14.10 -7.09
N GLY A 132 -19.91 14.38 -6.74
CA GLY A 132 -18.76 13.57 -7.12
C GLY A 132 -18.88 12.13 -6.60
N ASN A 133 -18.86 11.16 -7.50
CA ASN A 133 -18.84 9.75 -7.12
C ASN A 133 -17.52 9.40 -6.45
N THR A 134 -17.60 8.76 -5.29
CA THR A 134 -16.43 8.15 -4.68
C THR A 134 -15.81 7.13 -5.63
N THR A 135 -14.58 7.39 -6.04
CA THR A 135 -13.83 6.50 -6.93
C THR A 135 -12.96 5.56 -6.12
N LEU A 136 -13.14 4.25 -6.34
CA LEU A 136 -12.22 3.22 -5.86
C LEU A 136 -11.24 2.86 -6.98
N ARG A 137 -9.95 2.98 -6.69
CA ARG A 137 -8.87 2.54 -7.59
C ARG A 137 -8.26 1.28 -7.04
N ILE A 138 -8.42 0.18 -7.76
CA ILE A 138 -7.93 -1.13 -7.35
C ILE A 138 -6.94 -1.62 -8.39
N SER A 139 -5.78 -2.08 -7.96
CA SER A 139 -4.81 -2.76 -8.82
C SER A 139 -4.62 -4.20 -8.35
N GLY A 140 -5.09 -5.12 -9.18
CA GLY A 140 -4.78 -6.55 -9.09
C GLY A 140 -3.52 -6.86 -9.87
N GLY A 141 -2.70 -7.79 -9.39
CA GLY A 141 -1.46 -8.15 -10.08
C GLY A 141 -1.65 -9.35 -10.99
N ALA A 142 -0.63 -10.21 -11.06
CA ALA A 142 -0.64 -11.36 -11.97
C ALA A 142 -1.53 -12.54 -11.52
N GLY A 143 -2.10 -12.50 -10.31
CA GLY A 143 -2.93 -13.58 -9.77
C GLY A 143 -4.43 -13.30 -9.93
N ASP A 144 -5.25 -14.31 -9.68
CA ASP A 144 -6.72 -14.19 -9.77
C ASP A 144 -7.28 -13.42 -8.57
N ASP A 145 -7.73 -12.18 -8.79
CA ASP A 145 -8.25 -11.33 -7.72
C ASP A 145 -9.78 -11.32 -7.65
N ARG A 146 -10.31 -11.30 -6.42
CA ARG A 146 -11.76 -11.17 -6.18
C ARG A 146 -12.08 -9.91 -5.41
N ILE A 147 -12.80 -9.01 -6.04
CA ILE A 147 -13.27 -7.77 -5.42
C ILE A 147 -14.77 -7.88 -5.20
N LEU A 148 -15.20 -7.53 -3.99
CA LEU A 148 -16.59 -7.39 -3.64
C LEU A 148 -16.81 -6.00 -3.06
N LEU A 149 -17.56 -5.19 -3.79
CA LEU A 149 -18.01 -3.89 -3.32
C LEU A 149 -19.35 -4.10 -2.61
N GLY A 150 -19.37 -3.87 -1.29
CA GLY A 150 -20.60 -4.02 -0.50
C GLY A 150 -21.73 -3.13 -1.01
N ARG A 151 -22.97 -3.42 -0.65
CA ARG A 151 -24.07 -2.48 -0.90
C ARG A 151 -23.97 -1.31 0.05
N ARG A 152 -24.07 -0.11 -0.51
CA ARG A 152 -24.27 1.11 0.26
C ARG A 152 -25.71 1.11 0.82
N THR A 153 -25.88 1.33 2.11
CA THR A 153 -27.22 1.59 2.68
C THR A 153 -27.61 3.02 2.35
N GLY A 154 -28.55 3.20 1.42
CA GLY A 154 -29.19 4.50 1.13
C GLY A 154 -28.39 5.48 0.26
N GLY A 155 -27.61 5.02 -0.72
CA GLY A 155 -26.98 5.94 -1.68
C GLY A 155 -26.52 5.28 -2.98
N SER A 156 -25.92 6.09 -3.86
CA SER A 156 -25.44 5.68 -5.19
C SER A 156 -24.43 4.53 -5.14
N PRO A 157 -24.41 3.64 -6.15
CA PRO A 157 -23.45 2.55 -6.23
C PRO A 157 -22.02 3.09 -6.29
N PHE A 158 -21.07 2.29 -5.79
CA PHE A 158 -19.66 2.60 -5.91
C PHE A 158 -19.24 2.67 -7.39
N THR A 159 -18.46 3.68 -7.75
CA THR A 159 -17.72 3.65 -9.02
C THR A 159 -16.34 3.09 -8.73
N ALA A 160 -16.03 1.92 -9.29
CA ALA A 160 -14.73 1.29 -9.14
C ALA A 160 -14.04 1.12 -10.48
N SER A 161 -12.74 1.41 -10.48
CA SER A 161 -11.84 1.08 -11.56
C SER A 161 -10.93 -0.03 -11.07
N LEU A 162 -11.00 -1.18 -11.73
CA LEU A 162 -10.06 -2.28 -11.55
C LEU A 162 -9.04 -2.25 -12.68
N LYS A 163 -7.77 -2.13 -12.32
CA LYS A 163 -6.65 -2.46 -13.21
C LYS A 163 -6.15 -3.84 -12.82
N GLY A 164 -6.68 -4.85 -13.50
CA GLY A 164 -6.21 -6.23 -13.39
C GLY A 164 -4.83 -6.43 -14.02
N GLY A 165 -4.19 -7.55 -13.69
CA GLY A 165 -2.98 -8.01 -14.37
C GLY A 165 -3.28 -9.18 -15.30
N SER A 166 -2.39 -10.18 -15.32
CA SER A 166 -2.54 -11.37 -16.19
C SER A 166 -3.49 -12.44 -15.64
N GLY A 167 -4.03 -12.25 -14.43
CA GLY A 167 -4.93 -13.19 -13.76
C GLY A 167 -6.39 -13.04 -14.21
N ASN A 168 -7.25 -13.92 -13.70
CA ASN A 168 -8.69 -13.86 -13.89
C ASN A 168 -9.32 -13.03 -12.75
N ASP A 169 -9.48 -11.73 -13.00
CA ASP A 169 -9.96 -10.80 -12.00
C ASP A 169 -11.49 -10.61 -12.06
N LEU A 170 -12.13 -10.59 -10.89
CA LEU A 170 -13.57 -10.42 -10.73
C LEU A 170 -13.88 -9.18 -9.90
N LEU A 171 -14.83 -8.37 -10.37
CA LEU A 171 -15.36 -7.17 -9.70
C LEU A 171 -16.86 -7.31 -9.41
#